data_AF-A0A511R1N1-F1
#
_entry.id   AF-A0A511R1N1-F1
#
_cell.length_a   1.000
_cell.length_b   1.000
_cell.length_c   1.000
_cell.angle_alpha   90.00
_cell.angle_beta   90.00
_cell.angle_gamma   90.00
#
_symmetry.space_group_name_H-M   'P 1'
#
loop_
_entity.id
_entity.type
_entity.pdbx_description
1 polymer ?
#
loop_
_entity_poly.entity_id
_entity_poly.type
_entity_poly.pdbx_seq_one_letter_code
_entity_poly.pdbx_strand_id
1 'polypeptide(L)'
;MHRIPIALALLLLLVACGGGGGNNPTNPSNPPSPPNPTGSFPAELSGVWQDTLASSGNFRNPLTGFEFTMTEGYSAQLKVKPNGEFYFAHYSQGVASNCSLVSFFDQMVGLAEWNNNRLVLRPRERRLDVRNCAQSGTFNQRLDPVVFEASVSEYPTFLDTSLLMELSGGPYPLRFKLLNRTPPANLPQPPQPPGFELGQVGPYDEILGLWGREETNFYNPQTGAYQFPDCCGENRFVRFSPEGYELGMAFVRVNLEGVCKKDLIYYEKGQALFKITNQRDSYTYQGDVRLAASEARLIVRIRECGADDGVQTYTLQPLTRYHRWSYTLPVGGESFMLGCQYPTHFWGFAVCYGADPWYTYQRR
;
A
#
# COMPACT_ATOMS: atom_id res chain seq x y z
N MET A 1 -33.74 4.77 43.19
CA MET A 1 -34.32 5.44 42.01
C MET A 1 -34.46 4.38 40.92
N HIS A 2 -35.59 3.66 40.91
CA HIS A 2 -36.77 3.84 40.03
C HIS A 2 -36.60 3.37 38.57
N ARG A 3 -37.30 2.24 38.28
CA ARG A 3 -37.91 1.73 37.02
C ARG A 3 -36.94 1.09 36.00
N ILE A 4 -36.92 -0.24 35.85
CA ILE A 4 -37.81 -1.20 35.13
C ILE A 4 -37.73 -1.08 33.58
N PRO A 5 -37.45 -2.19 32.86
CA PRO A 5 -37.20 -2.25 31.42
C PRO A 5 -38.50 -2.40 30.59
N ILE A 6 -38.41 -2.11 29.28
CA ILE A 6 -39.45 -2.48 28.31
C ILE A 6 -38.80 -3.22 27.14
N ALA A 7 -39.06 -4.51 27.09
CA ALA A 7 -39.05 -5.30 25.88
C ALA A 7 -40.33 -5.00 25.08
N LEU A 8 -40.23 -4.95 23.75
CA LEU A 8 -41.37 -5.30 22.89
C LEU A 8 -40.86 -5.96 21.61
N ALA A 9 -41.15 -7.25 21.52
CA ALA A 9 -41.13 -8.03 20.29
C ALA A 9 -42.34 -7.63 19.43
N LEU A 10 -42.19 -7.63 18.10
CA LEU A 10 -43.31 -7.88 17.20
C LEU A 10 -42.87 -8.85 16.10
N LEU A 11 -43.29 -10.09 16.28
CA LEU A 11 -43.50 -11.09 15.24
C LEU A 11 -44.64 -10.62 14.33
N LEU A 12 -44.53 -10.79 13.02
CA LEU A 12 -45.68 -11.00 12.14
C LEU A 12 -45.31 -12.01 11.06
N LEU A 13 -46.18 -13.01 10.99
CA LEU A 13 -46.14 -14.27 10.25
C LEU A 13 -47.02 -14.17 8.98
N LEU A 14 -46.77 -15.10 8.05
CA LEU A 14 -47.69 -15.67 7.04
C LEU A 14 -47.92 -14.79 5.77
N VAL A 15 -48.07 -15.30 4.54
CA VAL A 15 -48.70 -16.53 4.03
C VAL A 15 -48.07 -16.91 2.67
N ALA A 16 -47.90 -18.21 2.43
CA ALA A 16 -47.68 -18.80 1.11
C ALA A 16 -49.03 -19.07 0.41
N CYS A 17 -49.13 -18.79 -0.89
CA CYS A 17 -50.15 -19.37 -1.77
C CYS A 17 -49.43 -20.05 -2.95
N GLY A 18 -49.71 -21.34 -3.13
CA GLY A 18 -49.27 -22.12 -4.28
C GLY A 18 -50.37 -22.30 -5.33
N GLY A 19 -49.97 -22.86 -6.48
CA GLY A 19 -50.81 -23.75 -7.28
C GLY A 19 -50.99 -23.39 -8.75
N GLY A 20 -50.69 -24.36 -9.63
CA GLY A 20 -51.38 -24.52 -10.93
C GLY A 20 -50.47 -24.64 -12.16
N GLY A 21 -50.31 -25.86 -12.68
CA GLY A 21 -49.54 -26.16 -13.89
C GLY A 21 -50.33 -26.07 -15.21
N GLY A 22 -49.61 -26.18 -16.33
CA GLY A 22 -50.19 -26.38 -17.67
C GLY A 22 -49.22 -26.19 -18.84
N ASN A 23 -48.82 -27.32 -19.45
CA ASN A 23 -48.44 -27.62 -20.85
C ASN A 23 -47.54 -26.69 -21.72
N ASN A 24 -46.51 -27.33 -22.29
CA ASN A 24 -45.58 -26.91 -23.36
C ASN A 24 -46.31 -26.54 -24.69
N PRO A 25 -45.74 -25.70 -25.60
CA PRO A 25 -44.54 -26.08 -26.38
C PRO A 25 -43.55 -24.97 -26.82
N THR A 26 -42.26 -25.35 -26.92
CA THR A 26 -41.19 -24.93 -27.88
C THR A 26 -40.74 -23.46 -28.06
N ASN A 27 -39.39 -23.30 -28.06
CA ASN A 27 -38.48 -22.22 -28.55
C ASN A 27 -38.16 -21.03 -27.62
N PRO A 28 -36.96 -20.40 -27.76
CA PRO A 28 -35.62 -20.90 -28.09
C PRO A 28 -34.65 -20.72 -26.91
N SER A 29 -33.46 -21.31 -27.01
CA SER A 29 -32.33 -21.18 -26.09
C SER A 29 -32.03 -19.73 -25.69
N ASN A 30 -32.38 -19.36 -24.46
CA ASN A 30 -31.85 -18.15 -23.82
C ASN A 30 -30.33 -18.28 -23.71
N PRO A 31 -29.55 -17.23 -24.03
CA PRO A 31 -28.13 -17.21 -23.72
C PRO A 31 -27.96 -17.40 -22.20
N PRO A 32 -26.90 -18.12 -21.76
CA PRO A 32 -26.67 -18.33 -20.34
C PRO A 32 -26.60 -16.96 -19.66
N SER A 33 -27.47 -16.75 -18.67
CA SER A 33 -27.39 -15.57 -17.81
C SER A 33 -25.98 -15.47 -17.24
N PRO A 34 -25.38 -14.27 -17.20
CA PRO A 34 -24.07 -14.11 -16.61
C PRO A 34 -24.11 -14.62 -15.17
N PRO A 35 -23.07 -15.33 -14.70
CA PRO A 35 -23.02 -15.82 -13.34
C PRO A 35 -23.24 -14.65 -12.38
N ASN A 36 -24.13 -14.84 -11.40
CA ASN A 36 -24.31 -13.86 -10.32
C ASN A 36 -22.93 -13.59 -9.68
N PRO A 37 -22.51 -12.32 -9.54
CA PRO A 37 -21.26 -11.99 -8.86
C PRO A 37 -21.27 -12.63 -7.47
N THR A 38 -20.30 -13.50 -7.19
CA THR A 38 -20.14 -14.17 -5.89
C THR A 38 -19.62 -13.24 -4.79
N GLY A 39 -19.55 -11.92 -5.03
CA GLY A 39 -19.37 -10.91 -3.99
C GLY A 39 -18.01 -10.92 -3.28
N SER A 40 -16.98 -11.54 -3.86
CA SER A 40 -15.64 -11.59 -3.27
C SER A 40 -14.59 -11.19 -4.29
N PHE A 41 -13.80 -10.16 -3.98
CA PHE A 41 -12.60 -9.77 -4.72
C PHE A 41 -11.37 -10.30 -3.97
N PRO A 42 -10.29 -10.71 -4.67
CA PRO A 42 -9.07 -11.18 -3.99
C PRO A 42 -8.57 -10.15 -2.97
N ALA A 43 -8.40 -10.56 -1.72
CA ALA A 43 -8.05 -9.66 -0.62
C ALA A 43 -6.68 -9.00 -0.82
N GLU A 44 -5.76 -9.74 -1.44
CA GLU A 44 -4.41 -9.29 -1.80
C GLU A 44 -4.39 -8.24 -2.92
N LEU A 45 -5.45 -8.17 -3.73
CA LEU A 45 -5.64 -7.15 -4.77
C LEU A 45 -6.59 -6.03 -4.33
N SER A 46 -7.18 -6.15 -3.14
CA SER A 46 -8.08 -5.14 -2.59
C SER A 46 -7.29 -3.95 -2.05
N GLY A 47 -7.82 -2.74 -2.24
CA GLY A 47 -7.21 -1.50 -1.76
C GLY A 47 -7.36 -0.32 -2.73
N VAL A 48 -6.48 0.66 -2.56
CA VAL A 48 -6.42 1.88 -3.37
C VAL A 48 -5.30 1.76 -4.38
N TRP A 49 -5.70 1.60 -5.63
CA TRP A 49 -4.84 1.61 -6.80
C TRP A 49 -4.85 3.00 -7.43
N GLN A 50 -3.68 3.51 -7.81
CA GLN A 50 -3.60 4.79 -8.50
C GLN A 50 -2.51 4.82 -9.57
N ASP A 51 -2.78 5.59 -10.61
CA ASP A 51 -1.86 5.88 -11.70
C ASP A 51 -1.89 7.38 -11.95
N THR A 52 -0.71 7.98 -12.06
CA THR A 52 -0.55 9.39 -12.38
C THR A 52 0.62 9.54 -13.31
N LEU A 53 0.39 10.21 -14.43
CA LEU A 53 1.43 10.55 -15.38
C LEU A 53 1.76 12.04 -15.27
N ALA A 54 3.05 12.38 -15.19
CA ALA A 54 3.50 13.77 -15.25
C ALA A 54 3.25 14.37 -16.65
N SER A 55 2.93 15.66 -16.68
CA SER A 55 2.53 16.43 -17.86
C SER A 55 3.60 16.52 -18.95
N SER A 56 3.28 16.13 -20.18
CA SER A 56 3.67 16.81 -21.44
C SER A 56 3.09 16.09 -22.65
N GLY A 57 2.87 16.82 -23.74
CA GLY A 57 2.52 16.25 -25.04
C GLY A 57 1.04 16.23 -25.39
N ASN A 58 0.77 15.79 -26.61
CA ASN A 58 -0.58 15.64 -27.13
C ASN A 58 -1.19 14.34 -26.60
N PHE A 59 -2.40 14.44 -26.09
CA PHE A 59 -3.18 13.33 -25.56
C PHE A 59 -4.50 13.23 -26.32
N ARG A 60 -4.85 12.00 -26.68
CA ARG A 60 -6.16 11.68 -27.25
C ARG A 60 -6.97 10.92 -26.21
N ASN A 61 -8.07 11.50 -25.75
CA ASN A 61 -8.97 10.82 -24.83
C ASN A 61 -9.55 9.58 -25.52
N PRO A 62 -9.34 8.36 -24.99
CA PRO A 62 -9.78 7.16 -25.68
C PRO A 62 -11.31 6.96 -25.72
N LEU A 63 -12.05 7.56 -24.78
CA LEU A 63 -13.51 7.47 -24.75
C LEU A 63 -14.16 8.43 -25.75
N THR A 64 -13.70 9.68 -25.80
CA THR A 64 -14.33 10.72 -26.62
C THR A 64 -13.63 10.93 -27.96
N GLY A 65 -12.41 10.40 -28.11
CA GLY A 65 -11.55 10.61 -29.27
C GLY A 65 -10.95 12.01 -29.38
N PHE A 66 -11.24 12.91 -28.42
CA PHE A 66 -10.84 14.31 -28.44
C PHE A 66 -9.34 14.46 -28.14
N GLU A 67 -8.65 15.29 -28.91
CA GLU A 67 -7.22 15.56 -28.77
C GLU A 67 -6.95 16.90 -28.10
N PHE A 68 -6.05 16.93 -27.13
CA PHE A 68 -5.61 18.14 -26.42
C PHE A 68 -4.18 18.01 -25.91
N THR A 69 -3.50 19.12 -25.67
CA THR A 69 -2.17 19.15 -25.06
C THR A 69 -2.31 19.12 -23.54
N MET A 70 -1.74 18.13 -22.87
CA MET A 70 -1.87 17.97 -21.42
C MET A 70 -1.12 19.08 -20.67
N THR A 71 -1.79 19.72 -19.71
CA THR A 71 -1.16 20.73 -18.84
C THR A 71 -0.84 20.17 -17.46
N GLU A 72 -1.66 19.25 -16.94
CA GLU A 72 -1.57 18.74 -15.57
C GLU A 72 -1.47 17.20 -15.50
N GLY A 73 -1.26 16.53 -16.64
CA GLY A 73 -1.23 15.08 -16.67
C GLY A 73 -2.62 14.43 -16.57
N TYR A 74 -2.64 13.13 -16.29
CA TYR A 74 -3.86 12.39 -15.98
C TYR A 74 -3.70 11.72 -14.62
N SER A 75 -4.85 11.49 -13.97
CA SER A 75 -4.93 10.71 -12.75
C SER A 75 -6.02 9.69 -12.87
N ALA A 76 -5.69 8.43 -12.62
CA ALA A 76 -6.64 7.35 -12.49
C ALA A 76 -6.58 6.77 -11.09
N GLN A 77 -7.74 6.33 -10.59
CA GLN A 77 -7.87 5.64 -9.32
C GLN A 77 -8.82 4.46 -9.48
N LEU A 78 -8.47 3.34 -8.87
CA LEU A 78 -9.37 2.21 -8.64
C LEU A 78 -9.32 1.88 -7.14
N LYS A 79 -10.44 2.04 -6.47
CA LYS A 79 -10.62 1.67 -5.07
C LYS A 79 -11.52 0.46 -5.06
N VAL A 80 -11.05 -0.65 -4.48
CA VAL A 80 -11.82 -1.89 -4.45
C VAL A 80 -11.74 -2.53 -3.08
N LYS A 81 -12.90 -2.85 -2.51
CA LYS A 81 -13.03 -3.51 -1.22
C LYS A 81 -13.00 -5.04 -1.39
N PRO A 82 -12.71 -5.81 -0.32
CA PRO A 82 -12.72 -7.28 -0.37
C PRO A 82 -14.08 -7.89 -0.78
N ASN A 83 -15.19 -7.19 -0.55
CA ASN A 83 -16.53 -7.60 -0.99
C ASN A 83 -16.82 -7.27 -2.47
N GLY A 84 -15.84 -6.75 -3.20
CA GLY A 84 -15.95 -6.37 -4.61
C GLY A 84 -16.57 -5.00 -4.86
N GLU A 85 -17.05 -4.27 -3.86
CA GLU A 85 -17.48 -2.88 -4.08
C GLU A 85 -16.30 -2.05 -4.60
N PHE A 86 -16.53 -1.31 -5.69
CA PHE A 86 -15.49 -0.46 -6.26
C PHE A 86 -15.96 0.97 -6.53
N TYR A 87 -14.97 1.85 -6.56
CA TYR A 87 -15.02 3.18 -7.14
C TYR A 87 -13.84 3.31 -8.11
N PHE A 88 -14.12 3.71 -9.35
CA PHE A 88 -13.09 4.04 -10.33
C PHE A 88 -13.29 5.47 -10.81
N ALA A 89 -12.19 6.17 -11.00
CA ALA A 89 -12.17 7.51 -11.57
C ALA A 89 -10.97 7.70 -12.48
N HIS A 90 -11.20 8.31 -13.64
CA HIS A 90 -10.14 8.72 -14.57
C HIS A 90 -10.32 10.19 -14.93
N TYR A 91 -9.35 11.01 -14.55
CA TYR A 91 -9.29 12.44 -14.82
C TYR A 91 -8.17 12.76 -15.79
N SER A 92 -8.46 13.56 -16.82
CA SER A 92 -7.46 14.09 -17.74
C SER A 92 -7.76 15.55 -18.06
N GLN A 93 -6.74 16.41 -18.10
CA GLN A 93 -6.89 17.84 -18.36
C GLN A 93 -5.78 18.40 -19.25
N GLY A 94 -6.14 19.40 -20.06
CA GLY A 94 -5.19 20.18 -20.82
C GLY A 94 -5.83 21.34 -21.57
N VAL A 95 -5.20 21.72 -22.68
CA VAL A 95 -5.61 22.82 -23.55
C VAL A 95 -5.73 22.36 -25.00
N ALA A 96 -6.62 22.96 -25.76
CA ALA A 96 -6.74 22.75 -27.20
C ALA A 96 -6.57 24.08 -27.94
N SER A 97 -6.31 24.03 -29.25
CA SER A 97 -6.05 25.22 -30.08
C SER A 97 -7.14 26.29 -30.00
N ASN A 98 -8.39 25.88 -29.76
CA ASN A 98 -9.55 26.76 -29.62
C ASN A 98 -10.16 26.75 -28.21
N CYS A 99 -9.46 26.19 -27.21
CA CYS A 99 -10.01 26.05 -25.88
C CYS A 99 -8.95 26.13 -24.77
N SER A 100 -9.11 27.12 -23.90
CA SER A 100 -8.20 27.38 -22.77
C SER A 100 -8.26 26.34 -21.66
N LEU A 101 -9.28 25.47 -21.66
CA LEU A 101 -9.40 24.37 -20.73
C LEU A 101 -10.25 23.24 -21.32
N VAL A 102 -9.65 22.07 -21.40
CA VAL A 102 -10.30 20.81 -21.74
C VAL A 102 -10.08 19.84 -20.58
N SER A 103 -11.15 19.29 -20.01
CA SER A 103 -11.06 18.20 -19.05
C SER A 103 -12.15 17.17 -19.23
N PHE A 104 -11.80 15.92 -18.88
CA PHE A 104 -12.68 14.77 -18.90
C PHE A 104 -12.52 14.03 -17.57
N PHE A 105 -13.63 13.75 -16.92
CA PHE A 105 -13.68 13.00 -15.67
C PHE A 105 -14.70 11.87 -15.77
N ASP A 106 -14.22 10.65 -16.04
CA ASP A 106 -15.06 9.45 -16.05
C ASP A 106 -15.05 8.83 -14.66
N GLN A 107 -16.23 8.60 -14.09
CA GLN A 107 -16.40 8.04 -12.76
C GLN A 107 -17.42 6.91 -12.81
N MET A 108 -17.13 5.83 -12.08
CA MET A 108 -18.03 4.70 -11.95
C MET A 108 -17.94 4.07 -10.57
N VAL A 109 -19.08 3.57 -10.11
CA VAL A 109 -19.19 2.75 -8.89
C VAL A 109 -19.97 1.49 -9.20
N GLY A 110 -19.69 0.41 -8.49
CA GLY A 110 -20.40 -0.86 -8.69
C GLY A 110 -19.68 -2.04 -8.04
N LEU A 111 -19.70 -3.19 -8.73
CA LEU A 111 -19.00 -4.41 -8.31
C LEU A 111 -17.88 -4.77 -9.27
N ALA A 112 -16.71 -5.07 -8.72
CA ALA A 112 -15.53 -5.55 -9.43
C ALA A 112 -15.40 -7.06 -9.26
N GLU A 113 -15.01 -7.72 -10.35
CA GLU A 113 -14.70 -9.15 -10.40
C GLU A 113 -13.28 -9.32 -10.93
N TRP A 114 -12.54 -10.25 -10.32
CA TRP A 114 -11.23 -10.68 -10.82
C TRP A 114 -11.33 -12.13 -11.28
N ASN A 115 -11.06 -12.40 -12.55
CA ASN A 115 -11.13 -13.74 -13.10
C ASN A 115 -10.12 -13.92 -14.24
N ASN A 116 -9.30 -14.97 -14.19
CA ASN A 116 -8.37 -15.35 -15.27
C ASN A 116 -7.56 -14.16 -15.82
N ASN A 117 -6.91 -13.39 -14.92
CA ASN A 117 -6.14 -12.19 -15.28
C ASN A 117 -6.97 -11.11 -15.97
N ARG A 118 -8.26 -11.02 -15.67
CA ARG A 118 -9.14 -9.95 -16.11
C ARG A 118 -9.76 -9.23 -14.93
N LEU A 119 -9.74 -7.90 -15.01
CA LEU A 119 -10.52 -7.03 -14.15
C LEU A 119 -11.82 -6.68 -14.88
N VAL A 120 -12.96 -7.08 -14.32
CA VAL A 120 -14.28 -6.74 -14.85
C VAL A 120 -14.96 -5.80 -13.88
N LEU A 121 -15.24 -4.58 -14.32
CA LEU A 121 -15.99 -3.58 -13.57
C LEU A 121 -17.44 -3.58 -14.05
N ARG A 122 -18.39 -3.89 -13.17
CA ARG A 122 -19.83 -3.84 -13.43
C ARG A 122 -20.42 -2.59 -12.77
N PRO A 123 -20.50 -1.46 -13.48
CA PRO A 123 -20.99 -0.22 -12.90
C PRO A 123 -22.49 -0.31 -12.62
N ARG A 124 -22.90 0.17 -11.44
CA ARG A 124 -24.31 0.51 -11.14
C ARG A 124 -24.61 1.97 -11.50
N GLU A 125 -23.58 2.80 -11.47
CA GLU A 125 -23.62 4.20 -11.88
C GLU A 125 -22.32 4.51 -12.64
N ARG A 126 -22.43 5.26 -13.73
CA ARG A 126 -21.28 5.79 -14.48
C ARG A 126 -21.61 7.15 -15.08
N ARG A 127 -20.72 8.13 -14.86
CA ARG A 127 -20.86 9.49 -15.35
C ARG A 127 -19.57 9.98 -15.96
N LEU A 128 -19.70 10.80 -16.99
CA LEU A 128 -18.60 11.52 -17.62
C LEU A 128 -18.88 13.02 -17.48
N ASP A 129 -18.04 13.71 -16.73
CA ASP A 129 -18.04 15.17 -16.70
C ASP A 129 -17.06 15.69 -17.76
N VAL A 130 -17.55 16.55 -18.64
CA VAL A 130 -16.76 17.18 -19.70
C VAL A 130 -16.76 18.68 -19.49
N ARG A 131 -15.57 19.27 -19.50
CA ARG A 131 -15.39 20.72 -19.55
C ARG A 131 -14.58 21.05 -20.79
N ASN A 132 -15.20 21.65 -21.79
CA ASN A 132 -14.52 22.15 -22.99
C ASN A 132 -15.34 23.29 -23.63
N CYS A 133 -14.83 23.85 -24.72
CA CYS A 133 -15.41 25.04 -25.35
C CYS A 133 -16.50 24.73 -26.39
N ALA A 134 -16.76 23.46 -26.67
CA ALA A 134 -17.79 23.03 -27.62
C ALA A 134 -19.05 22.50 -26.90
N GLN A 135 -18.85 21.58 -25.97
CA GLN A 135 -19.89 20.88 -25.24
C GLN A 135 -19.39 20.52 -23.84
N SER A 136 -19.73 21.38 -22.87
CA SER A 136 -19.54 21.10 -21.45
C SER A 136 -20.81 20.49 -20.85
N GLY A 137 -20.66 19.60 -19.88
CA GLY A 137 -21.78 19.02 -19.15
C GLY A 137 -21.44 17.71 -18.46
N THR A 138 -22.44 17.17 -17.76
CA THR A 138 -22.39 15.86 -17.11
C THR A 138 -23.25 14.88 -17.91
N PHE A 139 -22.66 13.76 -18.30
CA PHE A 139 -23.30 12.76 -19.16
C PHE A 139 -23.33 11.40 -18.47
N ASN A 140 -24.53 10.86 -18.26
CA ASN A 140 -24.68 9.46 -17.87
C ASN A 140 -24.15 8.56 -18.99
N GLN A 141 -23.30 7.61 -18.63
CA GLN A 141 -22.73 6.66 -19.58
C GLN A 141 -23.45 5.32 -19.50
N ARG A 142 -23.18 4.46 -20.49
CA ARG A 142 -23.70 3.08 -20.48
C ARG A 142 -23.14 2.30 -19.29
N LEU A 143 -23.95 1.41 -18.75
CA LEU A 143 -23.61 0.52 -17.63
C LEU A 143 -23.10 -0.85 -18.08
N ASP A 144 -22.74 -0.98 -19.37
CA ASP A 144 -22.11 -2.19 -19.90
C ASP A 144 -20.82 -2.50 -19.11
N PRO A 145 -20.52 -3.78 -18.81
CA PRO A 145 -19.30 -4.15 -18.09
C PRO A 145 -18.05 -3.63 -18.80
N VAL A 146 -17.16 -3.02 -18.02
CA VAL A 146 -15.84 -2.57 -18.50
C VAL A 146 -14.84 -3.68 -18.18
N VAL A 147 -14.24 -4.24 -19.22
CA VAL A 147 -13.31 -5.37 -19.10
C VAL A 147 -11.89 -4.90 -19.43
N PHE A 148 -10.95 -5.21 -18.55
CA PHE A 148 -9.53 -5.06 -18.80
C PHE A 148 -8.86 -6.43 -18.78
N GLU A 149 -7.94 -6.65 -19.71
CA GLU A 149 -6.86 -7.63 -19.52
C GLU A 149 -5.87 -7.04 -18.50
N ALA A 150 -5.46 -7.84 -17.52
CA ALA A 150 -4.70 -7.37 -16.37
C ALA A 150 -3.46 -8.23 -16.13
N SER A 151 -2.31 -7.60 -15.96
CA SER A 151 -1.07 -8.23 -15.50
C SER A 151 -0.70 -7.65 -14.15
N VAL A 152 -0.38 -8.51 -13.17
CA VAL A 152 0.03 -8.09 -11.82
C VAL A 152 1.46 -8.54 -11.57
N SER A 153 2.29 -7.62 -11.11
CA SER A 153 3.69 -7.89 -10.76
C SER A 153 4.09 -7.16 -9.48
N GLU A 154 5.17 -7.61 -8.85
CA GLU A 154 5.75 -6.87 -7.74
C GLU A 154 6.44 -5.61 -8.24
N TYR A 155 6.26 -4.52 -7.49
CA TYR A 155 6.78 -3.21 -7.84
C TYR A 155 7.52 -2.60 -6.64
N PRO A 156 8.85 -2.48 -6.71
CA PRO A 156 9.62 -1.75 -5.73
C PRO A 156 9.21 -0.27 -5.75
N THR A 157 8.82 0.25 -4.59
CA THR A 157 8.54 1.67 -4.38
C THR A 157 9.66 2.31 -3.57
N PHE A 158 9.60 3.63 -3.43
CA PHE A 158 10.43 4.39 -2.50
C PHE A 158 10.08 4.10 -1.03
N LEU A 159 9.13 3.23 -0.70
CA LEU A 159 8.74 2.98 0.70
C LEU A 159 8.75 1.49 1.04
N ASP A 160 8.42 0.66 0.06
CA ASP A 160 8.11 -0.75 0.21
C ASP A 160 8.18 -1.52 -1.11
N THR A 161 7.81 -2.79 -1.10
CA THR A 161 7.42 -3.49 -2.33
C THR A 161 5.90 -3.63 -2.35
N SER A 162 5.30 -2.97 -3.34
CA SER A 162 3.87 -3.05 -3.58
C SER A 162 3.58 -3.89 -4.83
N LEU A 163 2.36 -3.77 -5.36
CA LEU A 163 1.93 -4.38 -6.61
C LEU A 163 1.74 -3.30 -7.68
N LEU A 164 2.15 -3.65 -8.90
CA LEU A 164 1.78 -2.94 -10.12
C LEU A 164 0.76 -3.79 -10.88
N MET A 165 -0.34 -3.16 -11.30
CA MET A 165 -1.36 -3.74 -12.16
C MET A 165 -1.37 -3.00 -13.48
N GLU A 166 -0.96 -3.67 -14.56
CA GLU A 166 -1.02 -3.14 -15.91
C GLU A 166 -2.31 -3.60 -16.58
N LEU A 167 -3.14 -2.63 -16.96
CA LEU A 167 -4.45 -2.84 -17.56
C LEU A 167 -4.43 -2.46 -19.04
N SER A 168 -5.02 -3.32 -19.88
CA SER A 168 -5.15 -3.10 -21.33
C SER A 168 -6.48 -3.64 -21.86
N GLY A 169 -6.80 -3.36 -23.12
CA GLY A 169 -8.05 -3.80 -23.78
C GLY A 169 -9.31 -3.05 -23.35
N GLY A 170 -9.32 -2.44 -22.17
CA GLY A 170 -10.37 -1.56 -21.69
C GLY A 170 -10.29 -0.13 -22.25
N PRO A 171 -11.12 0.79 -21.73
CA PRO A 171 -11.20 2.17 -22.23
C PRO A 171 -9.92 2.97 -22.01
N TYR A 172 -9.07 2.56 -21.07
CA TYR A 172 -7.83 3.26 -20.75
C TYR A 172 -6.70 2.24 -20.57
N PRO A 173 -5.53 2.41 -21.22
CA PRO A 173 -4.33 1.72 -20.79
C PRO A 173 -3.86 2.33 -19.47
N LEU A 174 -3.70 1.53 -18.41
CA LEU A 174 -3.39 2.02 -17.06
C LEU A 174 -2.28 1.18 -16.43
N ARG A 175 -1.48 1.80 -15.57
CA ARG A 175 -0.39 1.18 -14.82
C ARG A 175 -0.54 1.53 -13.34
N PHE A 176 -1.48 0.84 -12.71
CA PHE A 176 -1.91 1.11 -11.35
C PHE A 176 -0.92 0.60 -10.31
N LYS A 177 -0.54 1.46 -9.36
CA LYS A 177 0.24 1.10 -8.18
C LYS A 177 -0.69 0.94 -6.97
N LEU A 178 -0.60 -0.16 -6.24
CA LEU A 178 -1.36 -0.37 -5.01
C LEU A 178 -0.73 0.43 -3.85
N LEU A 179 -1.53 1.21 -3.12
CA LEU A 179 -1.03 1.98 -1.99
C LEU A 179 -0.99 1.18 -0.69
N ASN A 180 -2.06 0.44 -0.37
CA ASN A 180 -2.22 -0.24 0.91
C ASN A 180 -2.27 -1.75 0.73
N ARG A 181 -1.18 -2.33 0.19
CA ARG A 181 -1.03 -3.78 0.09
C ARG A 181 -1.21 -4.43 1.47
N THR A 182 -2.14 -5.35 1.56
CA THR A 182 -2.29 -6.19 2.76
C THR A 182 -1.09 -7.14 2.86
N PRO A 183 -0.42 -7.24 4.02
CA PRO A 183 0.65 -8.22 4.21
C PRO A 183 0.15 -9.65 3.99
N PRO A 184 0.90 -10.51 3.29
CA PRO A 184 0.53 -11.91 3.17
C PRO A 184 0.66 -12.58 4.54
N ALA A 185 -0.25 -13.52 4.82
CA ALA A 185 -0.32 -14.19 6.11
C ALA A 185 0.94 -15.02 6.44
N ASN A 186 1.59 -15.57 5.41
CA ASN A 186 2.80 -16.37 5.54
C ASN A 186 3.91 -15.78 4.66
N LEU A 187 4.93 -15.27 5.32
CA LEU A 187 6.15 -14.73 4.75
C LEU A 187 7.27 -15.76 4.86
N PRO A 188 7.99 -16.06 3.76
CA PRO A 188 9.16 -16.92 3.82
C PRO A 188 10.26 -16.25 4.65
N GLN A 189 10.91 -17.00 5.55
CA GLN A 189 12.08 -16.51 6.27
C GLN A 189 13.26 -16.37 5.30
N PRO A 190 13.97 -15.23 5.30
CA PRO A 190 15.19 -15.09 4.53
C PRO A 190 16.24 -16.12 4.99
N PRO A 191 16.90 -16.84 4.06
CA PRO A 191 18.03 -17.69 4.42
C PRO A 191 19.20 -16.84 4.93
N GLN A 192 20.07 -17.44 5.73
CA GLN A 192 21.33 -16.79 6.10
C GLN A 192 22.16 -16.50 4.84
N PRO A 193 22.65 -15.27 4.64
CA PRO A 193 23.43 -14.93 3.47
C PRO A 193 24.77 -15.69 3.41
N PRO A 194 25.27 -16.02 2.20
CA PRO A 194 26.63 -16.55 2.05
C PRO A 194 27.67 -15.59 2.65
N GLY A 195 28.62 -16.13 3.40
CA GLY A 195 29.68 -15.35 4.05
C GLY A 195 29.25 -14.52 5.27
N PHE A 196 28.01 -14.67 5.75
CA PHE A 196 27.59 -14.14 7.05
C PHE A 196 28.13 -15.02 8.19
N GLU A 197 28.81 -14.41 9.16
CA GLU A 197 29.28 -15.07 10.37
C GLU A 197 28.31 -14.86 11.54
N LEU A 198 27.66 -15.94 11.96
CA LEU A 198 26.69 -15.87 13.05
C LEU A 198 27.36 -15.58 14.40
N GLY A 199 26.95 -14.47 15.00
CA GLY A 199 27.31 -14.11 16.37
C GLY A 199 26.66 -14.99 17.43
N GLN A 200 27.29 -15.05 18.60
CA GLN A 200 26.73 -15.67 19.81
C GLN A 200 26.60 -14.67 20.96
N VAL A 201 27.08 -13.44 20.76
CA VAL A 201 27.05 -12.37 21.76
C VAL A 201 25.83 -11.51 21.49
N GLY A 202 25.14 -11.10 22.56
CA GLY A 202 24.12 -10.05 22.47
C GLY A 202 24.73 -8.70 22.06
N PRO A 203 23.99 -7.60 22.17
CA PRO A 203 24.56 -6.27 21.97
C PRO A 203 25.74 -6.02 22.93
N TYR A 204 26.86 -5.49 22.42
CA TYR A 204 28.00 -5.09 23.23
C TYR A 204 27.65 -3.89 24.13
N ASP A 205 28.29 -3.79 25.29
CA ASP A 205 28.00 -2.74 26.28
C ASP A 205 28.15 -1.34 25.69
N GLU A 206 29.14 -1.14 24.82
CA GLU A 206 29.43 0.13 24.17
C GLU A 206 28.33 0.58 23.19
N ILE A 207 27.55 -0.36 22.65
CA ILE A 207 26.48 -0.07 21.68
C ILE A 207 25.09 -0.02 22.33
N LEU A 208 24.97 -0.30 23.63
CA LEU A 208 23.69 -0.18 24.33
C LEU A 208 23.16 1.27 24.27
N GLY A 209 21.83 1.38 24.27
CA GLY A 209 21.12 2.65 24.23
C GLY A 209 20.34 2.89 22.94
N LEU A 210 19.80 4.11 22.83
CA LEU A 210 19.00 4.56 21.70
C LEU A 210 19.88 5.25 20.66
N TRP A 211 19.74 4.82 19.42
CA TRP A 211 20.42 5.37 18.26
C TRP A 211 19.37 5.83 17.25
N GLY A 212 19.45 7.05 16.76
CA GLY A 212 18.44 7.59 15.86
C GLY A 212 18.85 8.89 15.20
N ARG A 213 18.04 9.30 14.24
CA ARG A 213 18.08 10.63 13.64
C ARG A 213 16.68 11.22 13.79
N GLU A 214 16.60 12.49 14.19
CA GLU A 214 15.33 13.22 14.34
C GLU A 214 14.39 12.59 15.41
N GLU A 215 13.08 12.65 15.20
CA GLU A 215 12.09 12.24 16.20
C GLU A 215 12.10 10.72 16.39
N THR A 216 12.24 10.25 17.62
CA THR A 216 12.31 8.80 17.94
C THR A 216 11.11 8.31 18.75
N ASN A 217 10.18 9.21 19.09
CA ASN A 217 9.04 8.93 19.97
C ASN A 217 7.74 8.64 19.20
N PHE A 218 7.81 8.35 17.90
CA PHE A 218 6.64 8.08 17.04
C PHE A 218 5.96 6.73 17.33
N TYR A 219 6.59 5.86 18.11
CA TYR A 219 6.03 4.57 18.51
C TYR A 219 6.42 4.21 19.95
N ASN A 220 5.43 3.84 20.76
CA ASN A 220 5.61 3.36 22.11
C ASN A 220 5.39 1.84 22.16
N PRO A 221 6.46 1.04 22.35
CA PRO A 221 6.35 -0.41 22.28
C PRO A 221 5.66 -1.07 23.48
N GLN A 222 5.58 -0.40 24.62
CA GLN A 222 4.92 -0.91 25.81
C GLN A 222 3.40 -0.85 25.69
N THR A 223 2.89 0.20 25.04
CA THR A 223 1.44 0.46 24.91
C THR A 223 0.90 0.20 23.51
N GLY A 224 1.78 0.09 22.52
CA GLY A 224 1.41 0.08 21.10
C GLY A 224 0.91 1.43 20.58
N ALA A 225 0.95 2.48 21.39
CA ALA A 225 0.57 3.82 20.98
C ALA A 225 1.54 4.35 19.92
N TYR A 226 1.01 5.06 18.93
CA TYR A 226 1.80 5.64 17.85
C TYR A 226 1.31 7.04 17.51
N GLN A 227 2.24 7.85 17.01
CA GLN A 227 1.96 9.16 16.46
C GLN A 227 2.83 9.33 15.22
N PHE A 228 2.22 9.65 14.09
CA PHE A 228 3.00 10.04 12.92
C PHE A 228 3.68 11.39 13.20
N PRO A 229 5.00 11.52 12.95
CA PRO A 229 5.72 12.79 13.05
C PRO A 229 4.98 13.94 12.34
N ASP A 230 5.04 15.13 12.92
CA ASP A 230 4.28 16.30 12.46
C ASP A 230 4.75 16.79 11.08
N CYS A 231 6.06 16.73 10.86
CA CYS A 231 6.68 17.14 9.60
C CYS A 231 7.29 15.96 8.85
N CYS A 232 7.46 16.19 7.56
CA CYS A 232 7.77 15.21 6.55
C CYS A 232 9.17 14.61 6.67
N GLY A 233 9.38 13.54 5.92
CA GLY A 233 10.65 12.86 5.80
C GLY A 233 10.62 11.48 6.43
N GLU A 234 11.81 11.04 6.78
CA GLU A 234 12.06 9.73 7.34
C GLU A 234 12.61 9.88 8.76
N ASN A 235 11.91 9.29 9.72
CA ASN A 235 12.36 9.19 11.10
C ASN A 235 12.68 7.75 11.40
N ARG A 236 13.78 7.48 12.10
CA ARG A 236 14.20 6.12 12.41
C ARG A 236 14.97 6.04 13.72
N PHE A 237 14.84 4.90 14.36
CA PHE A 237 15.68 4.55 15.51
C PHE A 237 15.97 3.06 15.55
N VAL A 238 17.08 2.74 16.22
CA VAL A 238 17.38 1.41 16.75
C VAL A 238 17.78 1.57 18.21
N ARG A 239 17.22 0.74 19.08
CA ARG A 239 17.60 0.67 20.49
C ARG A 239 18.19 -0.70 20.76
N PHE A 240 19.35 -0.73 21.37
CA PHE A 240 19.93 -1.96 21.89
C PHE A 240 19.84 -1.99 23.41
N SER A 241 19.46 -3.16 23.92
CA SER A 241 19.40 -3.47 25.34
C SER A 241 20.02 -4.85 25.57
N PRO A 242 20.37 -5.23 26.80
CA PRO A 242 20.86 -6.58 27.08
C PRO A 242 19.91 -7.69 26.60
N GLU A 243 18.60 -7.40 26.52
CA GLU A 243 17.57 -8.35 26.11
C GLU A 243 17.44 -8.48 24.57
N GLY A 244 18.07 -7.58 23.80
CA GLY A 244 18.02 -7.59 22.35
C GLY A 244 17.89 -6.20 21.75
N TYR A 245 16.93 -6.02 20.84
CA TYR A 245 16.77 -4.77 20.10
C TYR A 245 15.32 -4.37 19.89
N GLU A 246 15.12 -3.08 19.65
CA GLU A 246 13.91 -2.48 19.11
C GLU A 246 14.31 -1.64 17.90
N LEU A 247 13.51 -1.67 16.84
CA LEU A 247 13.71 -0.85 15.65
C LEU A 247 12.39 -0.21 15.27
N GLY A 248 12.44 1.09 14.96
CA GLY A 248 11.29 1.83 14.47
C GLY A 248 11.65 2.69 13.28
N MET A 249 10.70 2.81 12.36
CA MET A 249 10.80 3.72 11.22
C MET A 249 9.45 4.37 10.94
N ALA A 250 9.46 5.65 10.58
CA ALA A 250 8.30 6.37 10.12
C ALA A 250 8.64 7.13 8.83
N PHE A 251 7.83 6.93 7.79
CA PHE A 251 7.87 7.73 6.59
C PHE A 251 6.61 8.59 6.51
N VAL A 252 6.80 9.90 6.47
CA VAL A 252 5.73 10.88 6.48
C VAL A 252 5.87 11.80 5.29
N ARG A 253 4.84 11.88 4.44
CA ARG A 253 4.77 12.81 3.30
C ARG A 253 5.96 12.71 2.35
N VAL A 254 6.57 11.52 2.23
CA VAL A 254 7.71 11.30 1.32
C VAL A 254 7.30 10.85 -0.07
N ASN A 255 6.17 10.14 -0.20
CA ASN A 255 5.60 9.85 -1.52
C ASN A 255 4.68 11.00 -1.94
N LEU A 256 5.08 11.72 -2.98
CA LEU A 256 4.30 12.82 -3.56
C LEU A 256 3.49 12.39 -4.78
N GLU A 257 3.67 11.17 -5.29
CA GLU A 257 2.94 10.66 -6.44
C GLU A 257 1.47 10.37 -6.11
N GLY A 258 0.60 10.48 -7.12
CA GLY A 258 -0.81 10.18 -6.97
C GLY A 258 -1.63 11.24 -6.25
N VAL A 259 -2.93 11.03 -6.18
CA VAL A 259 -3.86 11.91 -5.45
C VAL A 259 -3.97 11.46 -4.01
N CYS A 260 -4.14 10.15 -3.78
CA CYS A 260 -4.12 9.58 -2.45
C CYS A 260 -2.66 9.46 -1.99
N LYS A 261 -2.39 9.85 -0.74
CA LYS A 261 -1.05 9.81 -0.15
C LYS A 261 -0.96 8.70 0.89
N LYS A 262 0.23 8.15 1.03
CA LYS A 262 0.56 7.09 1.98
C LYS A 262 1.66 7.56 2.92
N ASP A 263 1.42 7.38 4.21
CA ASP A 263 2.44 7.42 5.25
C ASP A 263 2.50 6.05 5.93
N LEU A 264 3.65 5.71 6.51
CA LEU A 264 3.77 4.45 7.25
C LEU A 264 4.62 4.59 8.51
N ILE A 265 4.29 3.79 9.53
CA ILE A 265 5.16 3.50 10.68
C ILE A 265 5.38 2.00 10.69
N TYR A 266 6.65 1.60 10.77
CA TYR A 266 7.06 0.24 10.99
C TYR A 266 7.74 0.14 12.35
N TYR A 267 7.48 -0.96 13.06
CA TYR A 267 8.15 -1.29 14.31
C TYR A 267 8.43 -2.79 14.37
N GLU A 268 9.59 -3.15 14.94
CA GLU A 268 9.85 -4.50 15.40
C GLU A 268 10.70 -4.53 16.67
N LYS A 269 10.68 -5.68 17.33
CA LYS A 269 11.63 -6.03 18.40
C LYS A 269 11.98 -7.49 18.36
N GLY A 270 13.12 -7.84 18.95
CA GLY A 270 13.55 -9.22 19.06
C GLY A 270 14.97 -9.36 19.57
N GLN A 271 15.60 -10.47 19.22
CA GLN A 271 16.97 -10.76 19.63
C GLN A 271 17.98 -10.22 18.61
N ALA A 272 19.06 -9.62 19.10
CA ALA A 272 20.19 -9.19 18.27
C ALA A 272 21.43 -10.00 18.66
N LEU A 273 22.06 -10.64 17.68
CA LEU A 273 23.31 -11.36 17.88
C LEU A 273 24.41 -10.76 17.02
N PHE A 274 25.50 -10.34 17.66
CA PHE A 274 26.61 -9.65 17.05
C PHE A 274 27.85 -10.55 16.92
N LYS A 275 28.56 -10.35 15.82
CA LYS A 275 29.87 -10.92 15.55
C LYS A 275 30.78 -9.82 15.04
N ILE A 276 31.86 -9.52 15.74
CA ILE A 276 32.95 -8.71 15.18
C ILE A 276 33.69 -9.57 14.15
N THR A 277 33.83 -9.05 12.93
CA THR A 277 34.58 -9.69 11.84
C THR A 277 35.83 -8.91 11.48
N ASN A 278 35.88 -7.61 11.77
CA ASN A 278 37.03 -6.77 11.48
C ASN A 278 37.07 -5.55 12.42
N GLN A 279 38.27 -5.00 12.60
CA GLN A 279 38.51 -3.68 13.13
C GLN A 279 39.10 -2.82 12.01
N ARG A 280 38.33 -1.86 11.49
CA ARG A 280 38.72 -1.05 10.32
C ARG A 280 39.90 -0.14 10.63
N ASP A 281 39.92 0.41 11.83
CA ASP A 281 40.96 1.27 12.39
C ASP A 281 40.92 1.19 13.92
N SER A 282 41.84 1.88 14.61
CA SER A 282 41.96 1.82 16.08
C SER A 282 40.69 2.20 16.84
N TYR A 283 39.70 2.81 16.18
CA TYR A 283 38.48 3.31 16.80
C TYR A 283 37.20 2.74 16.22
N THR A 284 37.27 1.95 15.14
CA THR A 284 36.09 1.50 14.39
C THR A 284 36.02 -0.01 14.28
N TYR A 285 34.99 -0.60 14.89
CA TYR A 285 34.69 -2.02 14.81
C TYR A 285 33.64 -2.28 13.74
N GLN A 286 33.78 -3.40 13.04
CA GLN A 286 32.83 -3.84 12.02
C GLN A 286 32.51 -5.33 12.17
N GLY A 287 31.32 -5.70 11.74
CA GLY A 287 30.88 -7.06 11.92
C GLY A 287 29.56 -7.40 11.27
N ASP A 288 29.09 -8.59 11.62
CA ASP A 288 27.80 -9.14 11.25
C ASP A 288 26.84 -9.07 12.42
N VAL A 289 25.58 -8.72 12.15
CA VAL A 289 24.50 -8.74 13.13
C VAL A 289 23.28 -9.47 12.57
N ARG A 290 22.77 -10.42 13.35
CA ARG A 290 21.48 -11.07 13.10
C ARG A 290 20.43 -10.42 13.99
N LEU A 291 19.39 -9.88 13.38
CA LEU A 291 18.22 -9.33 14.05
C LEU A 291 17.06 -10.30 13.85
N ALA A 292 16.73 -11.08 14.87
CA ALA A 292 15.64 -12.06 14.85
C ALA A 292 14.42 -11.48 15.55
N ALA A 293 13.50 -10.90 14.77
CA ALA A 293 12.29 -10.29 15.31
C ALA A 293 11.40 -11.35 15.99
N SER A 294 10.83 -10.99 17.13
CA SER A 294 9.78 -11.74 17.82
C SER A 294 8.41 -11.05 17.70
N GLU A 295 8.41 -9.76 17.39
CA GLU A 295 7.20 -8.97 17.13
C GLU A 295 7.48 -7.96 16.01
N ALA A 296 6.52 -7.79 15.09
CA ALA A 296 6.56 -6.77 14.06
C ALA A 296 5.16 -6.18 13.80
N ARG A 297 5.14 -4.88 13.51
CA ARG A 297 3.93 -4.07 13.28
C ARG A 297 4.15 -3.15 12.09
N LEU A 298 3.11 -2.98 11.28
CA LEU A 298 3.05 -1.97 10.23
C LEU A 298 1.75 -1.17 10.39
N ILE A 299 1.89 0.15 10.45
CA ILE A 299 0.78 1.08 10.53
C ILE A 299 0.81 1.89 9.24
N VAL A 300 -0.26 1.81 8.45
CA VAL A 300 -0.39 2.51 7.17
C VAL A 300 -1.46 3.58 7.31
N ARG A 301 -1.12 4.83 7.02
CA ARG A 301 -2.08 5.92 6.94
C ARG A 301 -2.30 6.30 5.48
N ILE A 302 -3.56 6.26 5.05
CA ILE A 302 -4.01 6.83 3.78
C ILE A 302 -4.64 8.19 4.09
N ARG A 303 -4.28 9.21 3.29
CA ARG A 303 -4.76 10.58 3.42
C ARG A 303 -4.97 11.20 2.04
N GLU A 304 -5.72 12.29 1.95
CA GLU A 304 -6.06 12.96 0.68
C GLU A 304 -6.80 12.04 -0.31
N CYS A 305 -7.49 11.04 0.23
CA CYS A 305 -8.24 10.00 -0.47
C CYS A 305 -9.75 10.07 -0.18
N GLY A 306 -10.19 11.01 0.65
CA GLY A 306 -11.61 11.27 0.93
C GLY A 306 -12.18 10.26 1.91
N ALA A 307 -13.23 9.53 1.51
CA ALA A 307 -13.87 8.54 2.39
C ALA A 307 -12.97 7.36 2.78
N ASP A 308 -11.87 7.16 2.06
CA ASP A 308 -10.87 6.12 2.32
C ASP A 308 -9.68 6.63 3.13
N ASP A 309 -9.74 7.87 3.61
CA ASP A 309 -8.78 8.38 4.59
C ASP A 309 -8.91 7.58 5.89
N GLY A 310 -7.78 7.14 6.42
CA GLY A 310 -7.78 6.31 7.60
C GLY A 310 -6.44 5.70 7.90
N VAL A 311 -6.42 4.93 8.99
CA VAL A 311 -5.24 4.23 9.46
C VAL A 311 -5.56 2.75 9.59
N GLN A 312 -4.69 1.91 9.04
CA GLN A 312 -4.74 0.47 9.15
C GLN A 312 -3.51 -0.01 9.91
N THR A 313 -3.72 -0.87 10.90
CA THR A 313 -2.64 -1.48 11.69
C THR A 313 -2.58 -2.97 11.40
N TYR A 314 -1.39 -3.44 11.05
CA TYR A 314 -1.11 -4.82 10.70
C TYR A 314 -0.14 -5.43 11.70
N THR A 315 -0.46 -6.64 12.15
CA THR A 315 0.50 -7.53 12.79
C THR A 315 1.20 -8.32 11.70
N LEU A 316 2.52 -8.17 11.61
CA LEU A 316 3.34 -8.87 10.62
C LEU A 316 3.89 -10.16 11.22
N GLN A 317 4.10 -11.18 10.38
CA GLN A 317 4.94 -12.31 10.77
C GLN A 317 6.36 -11.81 11.04
N PRO A 318 6.95 -12.09 12.22
CA PRO A 318 8.32 -11.70 12.51
C PRO A 318 9.32 -12.38 11.57
N LEU A 319 10.33 -11.63 11.12
CA LEU A 319 11.34 -12.09 10.19
C LEU A 319 12.73 -12.00 10.82
N THR A 320 13.63 -12.89 10.39
CA THR A 320 15.06 -12.75 10.66
C THR A 320 15.73 -11.89 9.60
N ARG A 321 16.57 -10.95 10.03
CA ARG A 321 17.35 -10.07 9.18
C ARG A 321 18.84 -10.15 9.49
N TYR A 322 19.64 -9.85 8.47
CA TYR A 322 21.08 -9.93 8.50
C TYR A 322 21.65 -8.61 8.00
N HIS A 323 22.54 -8.01 8.79
CA HIS A 323 23.18 -6.73 8.44
C HIS A 323 24.67 -6.79 8.71
N ARG A 324 25.43 -5.97 7.99
CA ARG A 324 26.71 -5.51 8.53
C ARG A 324 26.44 -4.43 9.57
N TRP A 325 27.32 -4.29 10.54
CA TRP A 325 27.30 -3.15 11.46
C TRP A 325 28.69 -2.52 11.55
N SER A 326 28.72 -1.24 11.90
CA SER A 326 29.94 -0.50 12.20
C SER A 326 29.70 0.35 13.43
N TYR A 327 30.65 0.37 14.36
CA TYR A 327 30.62 1.24 15.53
C TYR A 327 31.94 1.99 15.64
N THR A 328 31.85 3.32 15.73
CA THR A 328 33.00 4.21 15.91
C THR A 328 33.01 4.73 17.34
N LEU A 329 34.14 4.58 18.04
CA LEU A 329 34.33 5.06 19.40
C LEU A 329 34.23 6.60 19.49
N PRO A 330 33.88 7.16 20.66
CA PRO A 330 33.69 8.60 20.86
C PRO A 330 34.87 9.48 20.45
N VAL A 331 36.10 8.97 20.50
CA VAL A 331 37.34 9.71 20.16
C VAL A 331 37.38 10.13 18.68
N GLY A 332 36.56 9.54 17.81
CA GLY A 332 36.43 9.88 16.38
C GLY A 332 35.04 10.36 15.95
N GLY A 333 34.15 10.66 16.90
CA GLY A 333 32.73 10.92 16.64
C GLY A 333 31.90 9.64 16.75
N GLU A 334 31.23 9.49 17.90
CA GLU A 334 30.44 8.28 18.19
C GLU A 334 29.33 8.10 17.16
N SER A 335 29.36 6.95 16.49
CA SER A 335 28.38 6.61 15.46
C SER A 335 28.15 5.11 15.41
N PHE A 336 26.89 4.74 15.22
CA PHE A 336 26.51 3.37 14.90
C PHE A 336 25.98 3.36 13.48
N MET A 337 26.40 2.38 12.68
CA MET A 337 25.94 2.23 11.31
C MET A 337 25.44 0.82 11.08
N LEU A 338 24.34 0.69 10.35
CA LEU A 338 23.88 -0.59 9.83
C LEU A 338 24.02 -0.60 8.31
N GLY A 339 24.57 -1.69 7.80
CA GLY A 339 24.86 -1.91 6.40
C GLY A 339 23.82 -2.79 5.70
N CYS A 340 23.78 -2.62 4.39
CA CYS A 340 22.73 -3.13 3.50
C CYS A 340 23.21 -4.09 2.43
N GLN A 341 24.33 -4.75 2.71
CA GLN A 341 25.01 -5.64 1.79
C GLN A 341 24.33 -7.00 1.63
N TYR A 342 23.47 -7.37 2.58
CA TYR A 342 22.74 -8.63 2.55
C TYR A 342 21.33 -8.44 1.98
N PRO A 343 20.79 -9.45 1.27
CA PRO A 343 19.44 -9.40 0.72
C PRO A 343 18.40 -9.12 1.81
N THR A 344 17.49 -8.18 1.53
CA THR A 344 16.40 -7.82 2.42
C THR A 344 15.09 -8.49 2.00
N HIS A 345 14.20 -8.70 2.97
CA HIS A 345 12.83 -9.11 2.69
C HIS A 345 11.96 -7.87 2.51
N PHE A 346 11.05 -7.88 1.55
CA PHE A 346 10.17 -6.75 1.23
C PHE A 346 9.19 -6.34 2.35
N TRP A 347 8.90 -7.26 3.27
CA TRP A 347 8.13 -7.01 4.51
C TRP A 347 9.00 -6.84 5.76
N GLY A 348 10.31 -7.07 5.63
CA GLY A 348 11.29 -6.76 6.68
C GLY A 348 11.73 -5.31 6.53
N PHE A 349 10.78 -4.39 6.73
CA PHE A 349 10.95 -2.98 6.43
C PHE A 349 12.17 -2.41 7.14
N ALA A 350 13.12 -2.00 6.29
CA ALA A 350 14.02 -0.89 6.51
C ALA A 350 14.92 -0.95 7.76
N VAL A 351 16.09 -1.53 7.54
CA VAL A 351 17.34 -0.83 7.85
C VAL A 351 17.91 -0.19 6.57
N CYS A 352 17.50 -0.70 5.41
CA CYS A 352 18.18 -0.60 4.13
C CYS A 352 17.21 -0.24 3.03
N TYR A 353 17.32 0.97 2.49
CA TYR A 353 16.32 1.53 1.61
C TYR A 353 16.90 2.66 0.72
N GLY A 354 17.05 2.38 -0.57
CA GLY A 354 17.75 3.25 -1.51
C GLY A 354 19.14 2.71 -1.88
N ALA A 355 19.96 3.53 -2.53
CA ALA A 355 21.26 3.10 -3.05
C ALA A 355 22.38 3.14 -2.00
N ASP A 356 22.14 3.72 -0.82
CA ASP A 356 23.17 3.87 0.21
C ASP A 356 23.47 2.53 0.89
N PRO A 357 24.73 2.09 0.90
CA PRO A 357 25.11 0.81 1.49
C PRO A 357 25.12 0.83 3.02
N TRP A 358 25.00 2.00 3.65
CA TRP A 358 25.09 2.20 5.09
C TRP A 358 24.18 3.31 5.60
N TYR A 359 23.57 3.10 6.76
CA TYR A 359 22.79 4.11 7.46
C TYR A 359 23.40 4.42 8.81
N THR A 360 23.70 5.70 9.02
CA THR A 360 24.29 6.22 10.25
C THR A 360 23.23 6.65 11.24
N TYR A 361 23.41 6.22 12.48
CA TYR A 361 22.62 6.57 13.64
C TYR A 361 23.49 7.30 14.65
N GLN A 362 22.93 8.34 15.27
CA GLN A 362 23.56 9.08 16.35
C GLN A 362 22.98 8.64 17.68
N ARG A 363 23.80 8.62 18.73
CA ARG A 363 23.33 8.34 20.08
C ARG A 363 22.36 9.45 20.54
N ARG A 364 21.30 9.05 21.25
CA ARG A 364 20.26 9.94 21.79
C ARG A 364 20.27 10.02 23.31
#